data_AF-A0A140NNK4-F1
#
_entry.id   AF-A0A140NNK4-F1
#
_cell.length_a   1.000
_cell.length_b   1.000
_cell.length_c   1.000
_cell.angle_alpha   90.00
_cell.angle_beta   90.00
_cell.angle_gamma   90.00
#
_symmetry.space_group_name_H-M   'P 1'
#
loop_
_entity.id
_entity.type
_entity.pdbx_description
1 polymer ?
#
loop_
_entity_poly.entity_id
_entity_poly.type
_entity_poly.pdbx_seq_one_letter_code
_entity_poly.pdbx_strand_id
1 'polypeptide(L)'
;MNDYKDDFICKIESPSPEWVTFEIKTTMKDKFGANTTPKGSGASEAQKDYLKNIRDHSKESTESMRFGRNDFNLNKEQFDLLNSISKGMSKNNIVGYKLTVVVDDKFNVGGNNKYLFFYYLEGLDK
;
A
#
# COMPACT_ATOMS: atom_id res chain seq x y z
N MET A 1 20.36 -0.64 -0.22
CA MET A 1 19.35 0.12 -0.97
C MET A 1 18.09 0.04 -0.12
N ASN A 2 17.68 1.15 0.51
CA ASN A 2 16.52 1.14 1.40
C ASN A 2 15.28 1.08 0.51
N ASP A 3 14.58 -0.06 0.54
CA ASP A 3 13.23 -0.16 -0.01
C ASP A 3 12.34 0.81 0.77
N TYR A 4 12.01 1.94 0.16
CA TYR A 4 10.94 2.80 0.64
C TYR A 4 9.63 1.99 0.52
N LYS A 5 9.11 1.55 1.67
CA LYS A 5 7.84 0.82 1.79
C LYS A 5 6.71 1.84 1.89
N ASP A 6 6.32 2.39 0.76
CA ASP A 6 5.19 3.32 0.73
C ASP A 6 3.88 2.52 0.73
N ASP A 7 3.46 2.12 1.93
CA ASP A 7 2.12 1.56 2.17
C ASP A 7 1.10 2.71 2.23
N PHE A 8 0.17 2.76 1.29
CA PHE A 8 -0.94 3.71 1.35
C PHE A 8 -2.15 3.04 2.00
N ILE A 9 -2.58 3.54 3.17
CA ILE A 9 -3.78 3.03 3.86
C ILE A 9 -4.91 4.06 3.83
N CYS A 10 -6.12 3.62 3.46
CA CYS A 10 -7.30 4.46 3.45
C CYS A 10 -8.52 3.75 4.07
N LYS A 11 -9.49 4.55 4.50
CA LYS A 11 -10.78 4.10 5.02
C LYS A 11 -11.78 4.00 3.86
N ILE A 12 -12.57 2.92 3.80
CA ILE A 12 -13.66 2.78 2.83
C ILE A 12 -15.00 2.99 3.52
N GLU A 13 -15.90 3.75 2.87
CA GLU A 13 -17.30 3.84 3.27
C GLU A 13 -18.04 2.58 2.81
N SER A 14 -18.65 1.89 3.77
CA SER A 14 -19.39 0.62 3.72
C SER A 14 -19.93 0.09 2.37
N PRO A 15 -20.01 -1.25 2.20
CA PRO A 15 -19.75 -2.31 3.20
C PRO A 15 -18.28 -2.77 3.20
N SER A 16 -17.92 -3.63 4.17
CA SER A 16 -16.57 -4.12 4.48
C SER A 16 -15.68 -4.38 3.26
N PRO A 17 -14.36 -4.12 3.38
CA PRO A 17 -13.61 -3.83 4.61
C PRO A 17 -13.62 -2.35 5.01
N GLU A 18 -13.48 -2.05 6.31
CA GLU A 18 -13.37 -0.66 6.81
C GLU A 18 -12.05 0.00 6.39
N TRP A 19 -10.99 -0.79 6.21
CA TRP A 19 -9.67 -0.31 5.85
C TRP A 19 -9.08 -1.11 4.69
N VAL A 20 -8.41 -0.40 3.79
CA VAL A 20 -7.63 -0.99 2.71
C VAL A 20 -6.23 -0.41 2.72
N THR A 21 -5.23 -1.27 2.64
CA THR A 21 -3.85 -0.87 2.39
C THR A 21 -3.43 -1.26 0.98
N PHE A 22 -2.61 -0.41 0.36
CA PHE A 22 -2.08 -0.61 -0.98
C PHE A 22 -0.56 -0.58 -0.93
N GLU A 23 0.05 -1.64 -1.43
CA GLU A 23 1.44 -1.64 -1.88
C GLU A 23 1.46 -1.24 -3.36
N ILE A 24 2.09 -0.13 -3.69
CA ILE A 24 2.13 0.36 -5.08
C ILE A 24 3.43 -0.06 -5.74
N LYS A 25 3.33 -0.85 -6.82
CA LYS A 25 4.47 -1.22 -7.67
C LYS A 25 4.35 -0.56 -9.03
N THR A 26 5.35 0.24 -9.37
CA THR A 26 5.46 0.87 -10.69
C THR A 26 6.43 0.08 -11.57
N THR A 27 6.07 -0.11 -12.83
CA THR A 27 6.97 -0.72 -13.83
C THR A 27 6.96 0.06 -15.13
N MET A 28 8.09 0.07 -15.84
CA MET A 28 8.25 0.84 -17.07
C MET A 28 7.60 0.12 -18.25
N LYS A 29 6.91 0.88 -19.10
CA LYS A 29 6.20 0.37 -20.30
C LYS A 29 7.14 -0.36 -21.26
N ASP A 30 8.37 0.11 -21.42
CA ASP A 30 9.39 -0.44 -22.32
C ASP A 30 9.82 -1.88 -21.95
N LYS A 31 9.55 -2.33 -20.73
CA LYS A 31 9.79 -3.73 -20.30
C LYS A 31 8.80 -4.73 -20.90
N PHE A 32 7.79 -4.28 -21.64
CA PHE A 32 6.72 -5.13 -22.16
C PHE A 32 6.49 -4.89 -23.66
N GLY A 33 6.25 -5.97 -24.39
CA GLY A 33 5.97 -5.91 -25.82
C GLY A 33 4.57 -5.36 -26.14
N ALA A 34 4.37 -5.00 -27.41
CA ALA A 34 3.13 -4.36 -27.89
C ALA A 34 1.84 -5.16 -27.61
N ASN A 35 1.93 -6.49 -27.49
CA ASN A 35 0.78 -7.38 -27.27
C ASN A 35 0.95 -8.30 -26.05
N THR A 36 1.95 -8.07 -25.20
CA THR A 36 2.16 -8.92 -24.01
C THR A 36 1.16 -8.60 -22.92
N THR A 37 1.05 -9.48 -21.92
CA THR A 37 0.38 -9.14 -20.66
C THR A 37 1.48 -8.72 -19.69
N PRO A 38 1.65 -7.42 -19.40
CA PRO A 38 2.62 -6.99 -18.42
C PRO A 38 2.40 -7.68 -17.09
N LYS A 39 3.48 -7.95 -16.36
CA LYS A 39 3.43 -8.46 -14.99
C LYS A 39 4.22 -7.51 -14.11
N GLY A 40 3.60 -7.05 -13.04
CA GLY A 40 4.30 -6.27 -12.02
C GLY A 40 5.34 -7.12 -11.29
N SER A 41 6.23 -6.46 -10.57
CA SER A 41 7.06 -7.14 -9.57
C SER A 41 6.16 -7.80 -8.50
N GLY A 42 6.64 -8.89 -7.92
CA GLY A 42 5.99 -9.53 -6.78
C GLY A 42 6.03 -8.62 -5.55
N ALA A 43 5.07 -8.80 -4.64
CA ALA A 43 5.20 -8.25 -3.30
C ALA A 43 6.34 -8.98 -2.57
N SER A 44 7.18 -8.25 -1.83
CA SER A 44 8.17 -8.88 -0.95
C SER A 44 7.49 -9.59 0.23
N GLU A 45 8.19 -10.49 0.92
CA GLU A 45 7.62 -11.19 2.08
C GLU A 45 7.15 -10.23 3.18
N ALA A 46 7.86 -9.11 3.36
CA ALA A 46 7.46 -8.09 4.31
C ALA A 46 6.18 -7.33 3.87
N GLN A 47 5.91 -7.25 2.57
CA GLN A 47 4.70 -6.61 2.01
C GLN A 47 3.50 -7.56 2.05
N LYS A 48 3.73 -8.87 1.92
CA LYS A 48 2.68 -9.89 2.12
C LYS A 48 2.15 -9.88 3.55
N ASP A 49 3.01 -9.62 4.54
CA ASP A 49 2.60 -9.43 5.94
C ASP A 49 2.27 -7.97 6.26
N TYR A 50 1.37 -7.38 5.47
CA TYR A 50 0.95 -5.98 5.61
C TYR A 50 0.35 -5.68 7.00
N LEU A 51 -0.33 -6.66 7.62
CA LEU A 51 -0.86 -6.51 8.98
C LEU A 51 0.23 -6.32 10.01
N LYS A 52 1.33 -7.10 9.92
CA LYS A 52 2.49 -6.90 10.79
C LYS A 52 3.14 -5.56 10.51
N ASN A 53 3.27 -5.15 9.25
CA ASN A 53 3.89 -3.86 8.91
C ASN A 53 3.11 -2.68 9.52
N ILE A 54 1.79 -2.65 9.34
CA ILE A 54 0.91 -1.63 9.95
C ILE A 54 1.06 -1.65 11.48
N ARG A 55 1.09 -2.83 12.10
CA ARG A 55 1.23 -2.99 13.55
C ARG A 55 2.55 -2.42 14.07
N ASP A 56 3.66 -2.76 13.43
CA ASP A 56 5.00 -2.35 13.86
C ASP A 56 5.15 -0.83 13.75
N HIS A 57 4.75 -0.24 12.62
CA HIS A 57 4.79 1.21 12.42
C HIS A 57 3.84 1.98 13.34
N SER A 58 2.62 1.47 13.56
CA SER A 58 1.67 2.09 14.49
C SER A 58 2.20 2.08 15.93
N LYS A 59 2.84 0.97 16.34
CA LYS A 59 3.44 0.84 17.66
C LYS A 59 4.59 1.83 17.85
N GLU A 60 5.53 1.86 16.90
CA GLU A 60 6.69 2.74 16.95
C GLU A 60 6.28 4.23 17.00
N SER A 61 5.32 4.61 16.16
CA SER A 61 4.76 5.97 16.12
C SER A 61 4.08 6.35 17.43
N THR A 62 3.26 5.45 17.98
CA THR A 62 2.55 5.67 19.25
C THR A 62 3.50 5.76 20.43
N GLU A 63 4.53 4.91 20.48
CA GLU A 63 5.56 4.94 21.52
C GLU A 63 6.38 6.24 21.44
N SER A 64 6.82 6.65 20.24
CA SER A 64 7.52 7.93 20.05
C SER A 64 6.72 9.12 20.57
N MET A 65 5.41 9.15 20.33
CA MET A 65 4.52 10.19 20.86
C MET A 65 4.36 10.11 22.39
N ARG A 66 4.19 8.91 22.95
CA ARG A 66 4.05 8.69 24.41
C ARG A 66 5.29 9.12 25.18
N PHE A 67 6.48 8.95 24.60
CA PHE A 67 7.75 9.38 25.19
C PHE A 67 8.07 10.87 24.92
N GLY A 68 7.16 11.63 24.31
CA GLY A 68 7.32 13.07 24.07
C GLY A 68 8.32 13.42 22.96
N ARG A 69 8.80 12.42 22.18
CA ARG A 69 9.73 12.64 21.07
C ARG A 69 9.01 13.12 19.81
N ASN A 70 7.87 12.48 19.51
CA ASN A 70 7.11 12.72 18.29
C ASN A 70 7.97 12.69 17.02
N ASP A 71 8.81 11.66 16.88
CA ASP A 71 9.79 11.49 15.78
C ASP A 71 9.11 11.50 14.39
N PHE A 72 7.82 11.18 14.35
CA PHE A 72 6.99 11.13 13.14
C PHE A 72 6.12 12.37 12.93
N ASN A 73 6.29 13.41 13.76
CA ASN A 73 5.59 14.68 13.70
C ASN A 73 4.05 14.55 13.59
N LEU A 74 3.48 13.63 14.37
CA LEU A 74 2.05 13.37 14.36
C LEU A 74 1.29 14.47 15.09
N ASN A 75 0.18 14.89 14.49
CA ASN A 75 -0.84 15.68 15.15
C ASN A 75 -1.89 14.76 15.83
N LYS A 76 -2.83 15.37 16.56
CA LYS A 76 -3.88 14.62 17.29
C LYS A 76 -4.76 13.78 16.36
N GLU A 77 -5.16 14.32 15.21
CA GLU A 77 -6.03 13.63 14.25
C GLU A 77 -5.33 12.41 13.63
N GLN A 78 -4.05 12.54 13.29
CA GLN A 78 -3.21 11.46 12.79
C GLN A 78 -3.01 10.37 13.85
N PHE A 79 -2.85 10.75 15.11
CA PHE A 79 -2.79 9.81 16.21
C PHE A 79 -4.11 9.06 16.43
N ASP A 80 -5.24 9.78 16.40
CA ASP A 80 -6.57 9.18 16.51
C ASP A 80 -6.85 8.23 15.32
N LEU A 81 -6.35 8.56 14.13
CA LEU A 81 -6.40 7.71 12.95
C LEU A 81 -5.63 6.40 13.14
N LEU A 82 -4.38 6.45 13.63
CA LEU A 82 -3.58 5.24 13.92
C LEU A 82 -4.25 4.33 14.96
N ASN A 83 -4.87 4.91 15.98
CA ASN A 83 -5.66 4.16 16.96
C ASN A 83 -6.89 3.50 16.32
N SER A 84 -7.53 4.17 15.36
CA SER A 84 -8.68 3.63 14.62
C SER A 84 -8.28 2.45 13.73
N ILE A 85 -7.17 2.58 12.99
CA ILE A 85 -6.59 1.50 12.19
C ILE A 85 -6.24 0.30 13.08
N SER A 86 -5.61 0.54 14.24
CA SER A 86 -5.26 -0.51 15.20
C SER A 86 -6.49 -1.28 15.71
N LYS A 87 -7.61 -0.58 15.94
CA LYS A 87 -8.90 -1.21 16.27
C LYS A 87 -9.52 -1.95 15.08
N GLY A 88 -9.31 -1.49 13.85
CA GLY A 88 -9.72 -2.17 12.63
C GLY A 88 -9.01 -3.52 12.44
N MET A 89 -7.71 -3.57 12.77
CA MET A 89 -6.92 -4.82 12.73
C MET A 89 -7.46 -5.87 13.69
N SER A 90 -7.82 -5.50 14.93
CA SER A 90 -8.34 -6.48 15.90
C SER A 90 -9.69 -7.07 15.52
N LYS A 91 -10.41 -6.44 14.59
CA LYS A 91 -11.67 -6.92 14.02
C LYS A 91 -11.50 -7.70 12.71
N ASN A 92 -10.27 -7.97 12.25
CA ASN A 92 -9.97 -8.53 10.92
C ASN A 92 -10.63 -7.74 9.78
N ASN A 93 -10.71 -6.41 9.91
CA ASN A 93 -11.44 -5.55 8.97
C ASN A 93 -10.50 -4.70 8.10
N ILE A 94 -9.30 -5.22 7.86
CA ILE A 94 -8.29 -4.63 6.99
C ILE A 94 -7.95 -5.65 5.92
N VAL A 95 -7.95 -5.22 4.66
CA VAL A 95 -7.41 -6.02 3.55
C VAL A 95 -6.24 -5.29 2.90
N GLY A 96 -5.35 -6.06 2.30
CA GLY A 96 -4.18 -5.54 1.59
C GLY A 96 -4.23 -5.90 0.12
N TYR A 97 -3.93 -4.92 -0.74
CA TYR A 97 -3.75 -5.13 -2.18
C TYR A 97 -2.39 -4.65 -2.64
N LYS A 98 -1.85 -5.31 -3.67
CA LYS A 98 -0.78 -4.76 -4.49
C LYS A 98 -1.39 -4.11 -5.72
N LEU A 99 -1.22 -2.80 -5.86
CA LEU A 99 -1.54 -2.06 -7.08
C LEU A 99 -0.31 -2.05 -7.99
N THR A 100 -0.42 -2.71 -9.14
CA THR A 100 0.60 -2.57 -10.19
C THR A 100 0.17 -1.49 -11.17
N VAL A 101 1.06 -0.54 -11.45
CA VAL A 101 0.85 0.50 -12.47
C VAL A 101 1.99 0.47 -13.47
N VAL A 102 1.66 0.34 -14.76
CA VAL A 102 2.65 0.57 -15.83
C VAL A 102 2.69 2.06 -16.12
N VAL A 103 3.91 2.61 -16.21
CA VAL A 103 4.13 4.01 -16.58
C VAL A 103 5.05 4.14 -17.78
N ASP A 104 4.89 5.24 -18.54
CA ASP A 104 5.85 5.64 -19.56
C ASP A 104 7.05 6.41 -18.98
N ASP A 105 7.96 6.86 -19.85
CA ASP A 105 9.14 7.66 -19.52
C ASP A 105 8.81 9.04 -18.93
N LYS A 106 7.54 9.47 -19.03
CA LYS A 106 7.00 10.71 -18.46
C LYS A 106 6.14 10.45 -17.23
N PHE A 107 6.16 9.23 -16.69
CA PHE A 107 5.34 8.81 -15.54
C PHE A 107 3.82 8.88 -15.76
N ASN A 108 3.35 8.90 -17.01
CA ASN A 108 1.92 8.74 -17.29
C ASN A 108 1.55 7.26 -17.23
N VAL A 109 0.29 6.97 -16.86
CA VAL A 109 -0.23 5.60 -16.95
C VAL A 109 -0.13 5.11 -18.38
N GLY A 110 0.66 4.06 -18.56
CA GLY A 110 0.95 3.46 -19.84
C GLY A 110 0.06 2.26 -20.15
N GLY A 111 0.12 1.84 -21.40
CA GLY A 111 -0.55 0.66 -21.92
C GLY A 111 0.15 0.13 -23.16
N ASN A 112 -0.43 -0.89 -23.77
CA ASN A 112 0.00 -1.48 -25.03
C ASN A 112 -1.22 -1.70 -25.95
N ASN A 113 -1.03 -2.35 -27.10
CA ASN A 113 -2.11 -2.54 -28.07
C ASN A 113 -3.24 -3.43 -27.53
N LYS A 114 -2.97 -4.26 -26.52
CA LYS A 114 -3.94 -5.15 -25.88
C LYS A 114 -4.64 -4.47 -24.69
N TYR A 115 -3.94 -3.64 -23.94
CA TYR A 115 -4.41 -2.95 -22.74
C TYR A 115 -4.12 -1.45 -22.85
N LEU A 116 -5.15 -0.64 -23.15
CA LEU A 116 -4.99 0.82 -23.33
C LEU A 116 -4.41 1.50 -22.09
N PHE A 117 -4.82 1.05 -20.91
CA PHE A 117 -4.22 1.38 -19.62
C PHE A 117 -3.91 0.09 -18.89
N PHE A 118 -2.72 -0.02 -18.32
CA PHE A 118 -2.31 -1.20 -17.59
C PHE A 118 -2.11 -0.87 -16.12
N TYR A 119 -3.17 -1.14 -15.34
CA TYR A 119 -3.13 -1.18 -13.89
C TYR A 119 -4.03 -2.31 -13.40
N TYR A 120 -3.65 -2.97 -12.31
CA TYR A 120 -4.45 -4.03 -11.71
C TYR A 120 -4.15 -4.18 -10.22
N LEU A 121 -5.11 -4.76 -9.48
CA LEU A 121 -5.01 -5.07 -8.06
C LEU A 121 -4.88 -6.59 -7.86
N GLU A 122 -3.92 -6.99 -7.04
CA GLU A 122 -3.76 -8.36 -6.53
C GLU A 122 -3.95 -8.35 -5.02
N GLY A 123 -4.65 -9.33 -4.44
CA GLY A 123 -4.70 -9.49 -2.98
C GLY A 123 -3.33 -9.85 -2.43
N LEU A 124 -2.92 -9.26 -1.31
CA LEU A 124 -1.65 -9.58 -0.64
C LEU A 124 -1.70 -10.87 0.19
N ASP A 125 -2.92 -11.30 0.52
CA ASP A 125 -3.30 -12.45 1.33
C ASP A 125 -3.48 -13.75 0.52
N LYS A 126 -3.21 -13.74 -0.78
CA LYS A 126 -3.34 -14.89 -1.71
C LYS A 126 -2.05 -15.21 -2.45
#